data_AF-A0A950H031-F1
#
_entry.id   AF-A0A950H031-F1
#
_cell.length_a   1.000
_cell.length_b   1.000
_cell.length_c   1.000
_cell.angle_alpha   90.00
_cell.angle_beta   90.00
_cell.angle_gamma   90.00
#
_symmetry.space_group_name_H-M   'P 1'
#
loop_
_entity.id
_entity.type
_entity.pdbx_description
1 polymer ?
#
loop_
_entity_poly.entity_id
_entity_poly.type
_entity_poly.pdbx_seq_one_letter_code
_entity_poly.pdbx_strand_id
1 'polypeptide(L)'
;MPPRDDAASAGGDGAPRMSRWERIKYTIVRPDDEADDKTNATDDRSVEELEETIARSDDRERAIGLVAAPLAALVGIIISSASIDYAKNHHQSTTVYVELTYVILLMAVLILVTSLLRKRLFQGLTLAIYGLGVVNLHYWGFGIPFLMAGAWYLVRSYRLQQALKRAGGGGSPRPDRGGNRSSNGARPRSNKRYTPPT
;
A
#
# COMPACT_ATOMS: atom_id res chain seq x y z
N MET A 1 71.70 23.09 8.86
CA MET A 1 70.77 24.24 8.93
C MET A 1 71.39 25.36 8.11
N PRO A 2 70.66 26.08 7.24
CA PRO A 2 69.21 26.32 7.23
C PRO A 2 68.54 25.78 5.91
N PRO A 3 67.27 26.06 5.54
CA PRO A 3 66.31 25.03 5.11
C PRO A 3 65.98 25.09 3.61
N ARG A 4 65.38 24.01 3.09
CA ARG A 4 64.59 24.05 1.85
C ARG A 4 63.14 23.80 2.21
N ASP A 5 62.41 24.90 2.32
CA ASP A 5 60.97 24.96 2.15
C ASP A 5 60.70 24.98 0.66
N ASP A 6 60.06 23.93 0.14
CA ASP A 6 59.24 24.04 -1.07
C ASP A 6 58.01 23.15 -0.84
N ALA A 7 56.94 23.84 -0.46
CA ALA A 7 55.61 23.32 -0.34
C ALA A 7 55.02 23.00 -1.71
N ALA A 8 54.39 21.83 -1.85
CA ALA A 8 53.33 21.63 -2.82
C ALA A 8 52.34 20.59 -2.29
N SER A 9 51.38 21.10 -1.52
CA SER A 9 49.96 20.73 -1.50
C SER A 9 49.59 19.41 -2.22
N ALA A 10 49.38 18.34 -1.45
CA ALA A 10 48.44 17.28 -1.81
C ALA A 10 47.28 17.38 -0.83
N GLY A 11 46.18 17.96 -1.32
CA GLY A 11 44.96 18.22 -0.59
C GLY A 11 44.46 16.99 0.15
N GLY A 12 44.06 17.23 1.39
CA GLY A 12 43.34 16.25 2.18
C GLY A 12 41.97 16.00 1.58
N ASP A 13 41.77 14.78 1.09
CA ASP A 13 40.45 14.18 0.98
C ASP A 13 40.39 13.00 1.94
N GLY A 14 40.41 13.34 3.23
CA GLY A 14 40.07 12.46 4.35
C GLY A 14 38.57 12.20 4.40
N ALA A 15 37.95 11.78 3.29
CA ALA A 15 36.60 11.28 3.29
C ALA A 15 36.64 9.82 3.76
N PRO A 16 36.09 9.47 4.94
CA PRO A 16 36.03 8.08 5.38
C PRO A 16 35.27 7.28 4.33
N ARG A 17 35.88 6.20 3.82
CA ARG A 17 35.24 5.25 2.91
C ARG A 17 34.05 4.61 3.62
N MET A 18 32.89 5.25 3.51
CA MET A 18 31.66 4.76 4.14
C MET A 18 31.33 3.36 3.59
N SER A 19 31.18 2.44 4.53
CA SER A 19 30.72 1.07 4.29
C SER A 19 29.38 1.09 3.57
N ARG A 20 29.12 0.12 2.67
CA ARG A 20 27.81 0.02 1.97
C ARG A 20 26.64 -0.02 2.97
N TRP A 21 26.87 -0.58 4.16
CA TRP A 21 25.90 -0.63 5.23
C TRP A 21 25.63 0.73 5.89
N GLU A 22 26.63 1.60 5.98
CA GLU A 22 26.45 2.96 6.50
C GLU A 22 25.73 3.85 5.49
N ARG A 23 25.96 3.62 4.20
CA ARG A 23 25.24 4.28 3.11
C ARG A 23 23.74 3.95 3.11
N ILE A 24 23.39 2.70 3.44
CA ILE A 24 21.99 2.27 3.60
C ILE A 24 21.37 2.90 4.85
N LYS A 25 22.11 2.98 5.96
CA LYS A 25 21.61 3.66 7.17
C LYS A 25 21.41 5.16 6.97
N TYR A 26 22.32 5.83 6.27
CA TYR A 26 22.20 7.26 5.99
C TYR A 26 21.02 7.58 5.07
N THR A 27 20.78 6.78 4.02
CA THR A 27 19.63 6.95 3.12
C THR A 27 18.28 6.67 3.79
N ILE A 28 18.25 5.86 4.87
CA ILE A 28 17.04 5.62 5.66
C ILE A 28 16.78 6.75 6.68
N VAL A 29 17.83 7.33 7.27
CA VAL A 29 17.72 8.36 8.31
C VAL A 29 17.64 9.77 7.73
N ARG A 30 18.10 9.97 6.49
CA ARG A 30 18.03 11.23 5.77
C ARG A 30 17.70 10.93 4.31
N PRO A 31 16.42 10.95 3.90
CA PRO A 31 16.11 10.99 2.48
C PRO A 31 16.73 12.27 1.92
N ASP A 32 17.51 12.15 0.85
CA ASP A 32 18.14 13.26 0.16
C ASP A 32 17.08 14.31 -0.21
N ASP A 33 17.15 15.48 0.44
CA ASP A 33 16.25 16.62 0.26
C ASP A 33 16.42 17.35 -1.10
N GLU A 34 17.18 16.79 -2.06
CA GLU A 34 17.55 17.54 -3.28
C GLU A 34 17.31 16.82 -4.62
N ALA A 35 16.61 15.66 -4.64
CA ALA A 35 16.29 14.97 -5.89
C ALA A 35 14.78 14.82 -6.20
N ASP A 36 13.89 15.25 -5.30
CA ASP A 36 12.43 15.16 -5.49
C ASP A 36 11.74 16.53 -5.66
N ASP A 37 12.53 17.58 -5.89
CA ASP A 37 12.05 18.96 -5.99
C ASP A 37 11.64 19.37 -7.42
N LYS A 38 11.61 18.43 -8.36
CA LYS A 38 11.07 18.63 -9.72
C LYS A 38 9.81 17.83 -10.04
N THR A 39 9.32 17.04 -9.09
CA THR A 39 8.04 16.30 -9.19
C THR A 39 6.96 16.81 -8.24
N ASN A 40 7.31 17.70 -7.30
CA ASN A 40 6.37 18.37 -6.40
C ASN A 40 6.05 19.81 -6.84
N ALA A 41 6.17 20.12 -8.13
CA ALA A 41 5.58 21.34 -8.67
C ALA A 41 4.05 21.17 -8.66
N THR A 42 3.43 21.72 -7.60
CA THR A 42 1.98 21.92 -7.40
C THR A 42 1.13 20.65 -7.30
N ASP A 43 1.22 19.95 -6.16
CA ASP A 43 0.10 19.13 -5.67
C ASP A 43 -0.74 19.95 -4.68
N ASP A 44 -1.19 21.12 -5.12
CA ASP A 44 -2.22 21.95 -4.46
C ASP A 44 -3.63 21.44 -4.87
N ARG A 45 -3.77 20.11 -5.04
CA ARG A 45 -5.06 19.50 -5.36
C ARG A 45 -5.95 19.60 -4.14
N SER A 46 -7.11 20.22 -4.31
CA SER A 46 -8.10 20.35 -3.25
C SER A 46 -8.51 18.95 -2.76
N VAL A 47 -8.89 18.85 -1.48
CA VAL A 47 -9.34 17.59 -0.86
C VAL A 47 -10.41 16.90 -1.71
N GLU A 48 -11.26 17.70 -2.36
CA GLU A 48 -12.34 17.26 -3.24
C GLU A 48 -11.83 16.56 -4.52
N GLU A 49 -10.74 17.05 -5.14
CA GLU A 49 -10.12 16.40 -6.31
C GLU A 49 -9.41 15.08 -5.95
N LEU A 50 -8.86 15.01 -4.73
CA LEU A 50 -8.29 13.76 -4.18
C LEU A 50 -9.38 12.72 -3.92
N GLU A 51 -10.54 13.12 -3.39
CA GLU A 51 -11.68 12.23 -3.16
C GLU A 51 -12.25 11.65 -4.46
N GLU A 52 -12.42 12.47 -5.50
CA GLU A 52 -12.88 12.00 -6.82
C GLU A 52 -11.88 11.02 -7.46
N THR A 53 -10.58 11.30 -7.34
CA THR A 53 -9.52 10.42 -7.83
C THR A 53 -9.49 9.09 -7.06
N ILE A 54 -9.71 9.13 -5.74
CA ILE A 54 -9.82 7.94 -4.90
C ILE A 54 -11.04 7.11 -5.31
N ALA A 55 -12.20 7.74 -5.49
CA ALA A 55 -13.44 7.06 -5.90
C ALA A 55 -13.28 6.36 -7.26
N ARG A 56 -12.67 7.02 -8.25
CA ARG A 56 -12.40 6.42 -9.56
C ARG A 56 -11.39 5.26 -9.47
N SER A 57 -10.41 5.35 -8.58
CA SER A 57 -9.47 4.24 -8.32
C SER A 57 -10.17 3.06 -7.63
N ASP A 58 -11.12 3.31 -6.73
CA ASP A 58 -11.89 2.26 -6.04
C ASP A 58 -12.67 1.38 -7.00
N ASP A 59 -13.33 1.98 -7.99
CA ASP A 59 -14.17 1.23 -8.92
C ASP A 59 -13.34 0.31 -9.84
N ARG A 60 -12.13 0.75 -10.24
CA ARG A 60 -11.19 -0.12 -10.99
C ARG A 60 -10.67 -1.27 -10.14
N GLU A 61 -10.36 -0.99 -8.88
CA GLU A 61 -9.86 -2.00 -7.95
C GLU A 61 -10.93 -3.03 -7.59
N ARG A 62 -12.20 -2.61 -7.55
CA ARG A 62 -13.37 -3.50 -7.43
C ARG A 62 -13.49 -4.41 -8.65
N ALA A 63 -13.36 -3.88 -9.86
CA ALA A 63 -13.44 -4.69 -11.08
C ALA A 63 -12.38 -5.80 -11.08
N ILE A 64 -11.16 -5.50 -10.62
CA ILE A 64 -10.08 -6.49 -10.49
C ILE A 64 -10.46 -7.57 -9.48
N GLY A 65 -11.00 -7.19 -8.31
CA GLY A 65 -11.44 -8.16 -7.29
C GLY A 65 -12.60 -9.06 -7.76
N LEU A 66 -13.55 -8.48 -8.50
CA LEU A 66 -14.68 -9.21 -9.09
C LEU A 66 -14.26 -10.21 -10.16
N VAL A 67 -13.19 -9.94 -10.91
CA VAL A 67 -12.61 -10.87 -11.90
C VAL A 67 -11.68 -11.88 -11.23
N ALA A 68 -10.93 -11.46 -10.22
CA ALA A 68 -9.99 -12.32 -9.49
C ALA A 68 -10.73 -13.42 -8.70
N ALA A 69 -11.91 -13.15 -8.15
CA ALA A 69 -12.69 -14.12 -7.40
C ALA A 69 -13.10 -15.38 -8.21
N PRO A 70 -13.76 -15.29 -9.38
CA PRO A 70 -14.08 -16.47 -10.18
C PRO A 70 -12.82 -17.17 -10.69
N LEU A 71 -11.75 -16.42 -10.99
CA LEU A 71 -10.46 -17.01 -11.39
C LEU A 71 -9.84 -17.82 -10.24
N ALA A 72 -9.87 -17.32 -9.00
CA ALA A 72 -9.45 -18.04 -7.80
C ALA A 72 -10.29 -19.30 -7.57
N ALA A 73 -11.60 -19.23 -7.80
CA ALA A 73 -12.47 -20.40 -7.67
C ALA A 73 -12.10 -21.48 -8.71
N LEU A 74 -11.91 -21.11 -9.97
CA LEU A 74 -11.51 -22.04 -11.04
C LEU A 74 -10.16 -22.69 -10.75
N VAL A 75 -9.15 -21.89 -10.39
CA VAL A 75 -7.83 -22.38 -9.99
C VAL A 75 -7.93 -23.34 -8.81
N GLY A 76 -8.75 -22.99 -7.81
CA GLY A 76 -8.99 -23.84 -6.65
C GLY A 76 -9.59 -25.18 -7.03
N ILE A 77 -10.60 -25.20 -7.91
CA ILE A 77 -11.21 -26.44 -8.41
C ILE A 77 -10.19 -27.31 -9.14
N ILE A 78 -9.37 -26.73 -10.03
CA ILE A 78 -8.34 -27.46 -10.78
C ILE A 78 -7.30 -28.09 -9.85
N ILE A 79 -6.81 -27.32 -8.87
CA ILE A 79 -5.83 -27.79 -7.89
C ILE A 79 -6.43 -28.92 -7.05
N SER A 80 -7.67 -28.73 -6.58
CA SER A 80 -8.40 -29.70 -5.80
C SER A 80 -8.65 -31.00 -6.54
N SER A 81 -9.11 -30.95 -7.80
CA SER A 81 -9.33 -32.15 -8.59
C SER A 81 -8.03 -32.93 -8.81
N ALA A 82 -6.94 -32.24 -9.16
CA ALA A 82 -5.64 -32.85 -9.33
C ALA A 82 -5.12 -33.51 -8.03
N SER A 83 -5.33 -32.85 -6.89
CA SER A 83 -4.90 -33.35 -5.59
C SER A 83 -5.70 -34.57 -5.14
N ILE A 84 -7.02 -34.57 -5.37
CA ILE A 84 -7.91 -35.71 -5.06
C ILE A 84 -7.55 -36.92 -5.95
N ASP A 85 -7.31 -36.71 -7.24
CA ASP A 85 -6.94 -37.79 -8.15
C ASP A 85 -5.57 -38.36 -7.80
N TYR A 86 -4.60 -37.51 -7.44
CA TYR A 86 -3.32 -37.96 -6.91
C TYR A 86 -3.48 -38.84 -5.66
N ALA A 87 -4.30 -38.41 -4.71
CA ALA A 87 -4.55 -39.14 -3.47
C ALA A 87 -5.18 -40.52 -3.71
N LYS A 88 -6.16 -40.60 -4.62
CA LYS A 88 -6.79 -41.86 -5.03
C LYS A 88 -5.78 -42.82 -5.63
N ASN A 89 -4.91 -42.33 -6.51
CA ASN A 89 -3.90 -43.14 -7.19
C ASN A 89 -2.79 -43.63 -6.25
N HIS A 90 -2.59 -42.96 -5.11
CA HIS A 90 -1.57 -43.31 -4.10
C HIS A 90 -2.17 -43.95 -2.84
N HIS A 91 -3.45 -44.36 -2.88
CA HIS A 91 -4.17 -44.96 -1.74
C HIS A 91 -4.15 -44.12 -0.45
N GLN A 92 -4.10 -42.80 -0.59
CA GLN A 92 -4.16 -41.86 0.53
C GLN A 92 -5.60 -41.45 0.83
N SER A 93 -5.84 -40.94 2.03
CA SER A 93 -7.17 -40.48 2.43
C SER A 93 -7.58 -39.23 1.63
N THR A 94 -8.70 -39.32 0.92
CA THR A 94 -9.22 -38.20 0.10
C THR A 94 -9.86 -37.10 0.94
N THR A 95 -10.25 -37.39 2.18
CA THR A 95 -10.95 -36.46 3.08
C THR A 95 -10.18 -35.17 3.28
N VAL A 96 -8.86 -35.27 3.48
CA VAL A 96 -7.99 -34.09 3.70
C VAL A 96 -8.03 -33.14 2.49
N TYR A 97 -8.02 -33.69 1.28
CA TYR A 97 -8.06 -32.90 0.04
C TYR A 97 -9.45 -32.30 -0.21
N VAL A 98 -10.52 -32.99 0.19
CA VAL A 98 -11.88 -32.44 0.14
C VAL A 98 -12.03 -31.28 1.11
N GLU A 99 -11.53 -31.39 2.34
CA GLU A 99 -11.52 -30.28 3.30
C GLU A 99 -10.71 -29.08 2.77
N LEU A 100 -9.52 -29.35 2.21
CA LEU A 100 -8.69 -28.32 1.58
C LEU A 100 -9.42 -27.61 0.44
N THR A 101 -10.22 -28.34 -0.34
CA THR A 101 -11.07 -27.77 -1.40
C THR A 101 -12.06 -26.77 -0.84
N TYR A 102 -12.76 -27.12 0.24
CA TYR A 102 -13.69 -26.19 0.88
C TYR A 102 -12.99 -24.94 1.41
N VAL A 103 -11.79 -25.08 1.98
CA VAL A 103 -11.00 -23.93 2.45
C VAL A 103 -10.58 -23.02 1.29
N ILE A 104 -10.11 -23.57 0.17
CA ILE A 104 -9.71 -22.79 -1.01
C ILE A 104 -10.93 -22.09 -1.63
N LEU A 105 -12.08 -22.75 -1.73
CA LEU A 105 -13.31 -22.16 -2.21
C LEU A 105 -13.84 -21.07 -1.27
N LEU A 106 -13.77 -21.30 0.04
CA LEU A 106 -14.12 -20.30 1.06
C LEU A 106 -13.25 -19.06 0.88
N MET A 107 -11.95 -19.22 0.64
CA MET A 107 -11.05 -18.10 0.35
C MET A 107 -11.42 -17.35 -0.93
N ALA A 108 -11.86 -18.04 -1.99
CA ALA A 108 -12.35 -17.38 -3.21
C ALA A 108 -13.62 -16.55 -2.94
N VAL A 109 -14.54 -17.07 -2.12
CA VAL A 109 -15.71 -16.31 -1.65
C VAL A 109 -15.28 -15.12 -0.80
N LEU A 110 -14.24 -15.27 0.03
CA LEU A 110 -13.71 -14.20 0.87
C LEU A 110 -13.07 -13.08 0.02
N ILE A 111 -12.39 -13.41 -1.08
CA ILE A 111 -11.93 -12.43 -2.08
C ILE A 111 -13.12 -11.70 -2.71
N LEU A 112 -14.19 -12.40 -3.05
CA LEU A 112 -15.41 -11.78 -3.58
C LEU A 112 -16.05 -10.81 -2.57
N VAL A 113 -16.24 -11.24 -1.32
CA VAL A 113 -16.82 -10.42 -0.25
C VAL A 113 -15.95 -9.19 0.02
N THR A 114 -14.63 -9.35 0.11
CA THR A 114 -13.72 -8.21 0.33
C THR A 114 -13.69 -7.24 -0.86
N SER A 115 -13.88 -7.73 -2.08
CA SER A 115 -14.08 -6.90 -3.27
C SER A 115 -15.38 -6.09 -3.20
N LEU A 116 -16.46 -6.67 -2.67
CA LEU A 116 -17.74 -5.95 -2.47
C LEU A 116 -17.65 -4.90 -1.36
N LEU A 117 -16.88 -5.16 -0.31
CA LEU A 117 -16.73 -4.26 0.84
C LEU A 117 -15.90 -3.00 0.56
N ARG A 118 -15.34 -2.84 -0.65
CA ARG A 118 -14.46 -1.70 -1.06
C ARG A 118 -13.26 -1.47 -0.14
N LYS A 119 -12.87 -2.44 0.69
CA LYS A 119 -11.72 -2.27 1.60
C LYS A 119 -10.45 -2.79 0.93
N ARG A 120 -9.73 -1.88 0.26
CA ARG A 120 -8.49 -2.15 -0.50
C ARG A 120 -7.47 -3.02 0.26
N LEU A 121 -7.28 -2.76 1.55
CA LEU A 121 -6.33 -3.49 2.39
C LEU A 121 -6.72 -4.96 2.57
N PHE A 122 -8.02 -5.23 2.79
CA PHE A 122 -8.51 -6.60 2.97
C PHE A 122 -8.47 -7.38 1.66
N GLN A 123 -8.72 -6.73 0.52
CA GLN A 123 -8.57 -7.36 -0.79
C GLN A 123 -7.12 -7.76 -1.06
N GLY A 124 -6.15 -6.88 -0.82
CA GLY A 124 -4.73 -7.20 -0.96
C GLY A 124 -4.28 -8.33 -0.04
N LEU A 125 -4.71 -8.30 1.23
CA LEU A 125 -4.39 -9.33 2.22
C LEU A 125 -4.96 -10.70 1.83
N THR A 126 -6.22 -10.75 1.39
CA THR A 126 -6.88 -12.02 1.05
C THR A 126 -6.29 -12.65 -0.20
N LEU A 127 -5.95 -11.84 -1.22
CA LEU A 127 -5.19 -12.29 -2.39
C LEU A 127 -3.82 -12.85 -2.01
N ALA A 128 -3.10 -12.17 -1.11
CA ALA A 128 -1.78 -12.61 -0.67
C ALA A 128 -1.86 -13.93 0.11
N ILE A 129 -2.81 -14.07 1.04
CA ILE A 129 -3.01 -15.30 1.82
C ILE A 129 -3.43 -16.45 0.91
N TYR A 130 -4.34 -16.20 -0.03
CA TYR A 130 -4.75 -17.20 -1.02
C TYR A 130 -3.56 -17.66 -1.86
N GLY A 131 -2.80 -16.73 -2.43
CA GLY A 131 -1.61 -17.04 -3.23
C GLY A 131 -0.56 -17.80 -2.43
N LEU A 132 -0.33 -17.43 -1.17
CA LEU A 132 0.57 -18.13 -0.26
C LEU A 132 0.10 -19.57 0.00
N GLY A 133 -1.19 -19.77 0.22
CA GLY A 133 -1.78 -21.11 0.34
C GLY A 133 -1.51 -21.95 -0.90
N VAL A 134 -1.79 -21.41 -2.09
CA VAL A 134 -1.55 -22.11 -3.36
C VAL A 134 -0.07 -22.45 -3.58
N VAL A 135 0.85 -21.55 -3.25
CA VAL A 135 2.30 -21.82 -3.31
C VAL A 135 2.70 -22.91 -2.31
N ASN A 136 2.10 -22.93 -1.11
CA ASN A 136 2.36 -23.97 -0.11
C ASN A 136 1.97 -25.37 -0.61
N LEU A 137 0.91 -25.48 -1.42
CA LEU A 137 0.54 -26.71 -2.12
C LEU A 137 1.49 -27.05 -3.30
N HIS A 138 2.60 -26.34 -3.47
CA HIS A 138 3.57 -26.49 -4.57
C HIS A 138 2.99 -26.18 -5.97
N TYR A 139 1.90 -25.44 -6.06
CA TYR A 139 1.37 -24.92 -7.32
C TYR A 139 1.90 -23.52 -7.62
N TRP A 140 3.22 -23.42 -7.79
CA TRP A 140 3.94 -22.14 -7.97
C TRP A 140 3.36 -21.29 -9.10
N GLY A 141 3.03 -21.91 -10.24
CA GLY A 141 2.50 -21.22 -11.43
C GLY A 141 1.17 -20.52 -11.19
N PHE A 142 0.33 -21.07 -10.31
CA PHE A 142 -0.96 -20.47 -9.96
C PHE A 142 -0.87 -19.54 -8.76
N GLY A 143 0.01 -19.78 -7.80
CA GLY A 143 0.08 -18.98 -6.57
C GLY A 143 0.85 -17.65 -6.73
N ILE A 144 1.91 -17.62 -7.54
CA ILE A 144 2.76 -16.43 -7.72
C ILE A 144 1.98 -15.21 -8.25
N PRO A 145 1.10 -15.32 -9.27
CA PRO A 145 0.34 -14.17 -9.75
C PRO A 145 -0.56 -13.55 -8.68
N PHE A 146 -1.18 -14.36 -7.83
CA PHE A 146 -2.02 -13.89 -6.73
C PHE A 146 -1.20 -13.25 -5.61
N LEU A 147 -0.02 -13.80 -5.29
CA LEU A 147 0.92 -13.22 -4.34
C LEU A 147 1.43 -11.85 -4.82
N MET A 148 1.82 -11.75 -6.09
CA MET A 148 2.26 -10.48 -6.69
C MET A 148 1.15 -9.44 -6.70
N ALA A 149 -0.06 -9.83 -7.10
CA ALA A 149 -1.22 -8.93 -7.06
C ALA A 149 -1.53 -8.48 -5.62
N GLY A 150 -1.54 -9.40 -4.65
CA GLY A 150 -1.77 -9.08 -3.24
C GLY A 150 -0.70 -8.14 -2.66
N ALA A 151 0.57 -8.41 -2.95
CA ALA A 151 1.69 -7.55 -2.53
C ALA A 151 1.59 -6.15 -3.15
N TRP A 152 1.25 -6.05 -4.44
CA TRP A 152 1.04 -4.78 -5.12
C TRP A 152 -0.08 -3.96 -4.46
N TYR A 153 -1.21 -4.60 -4.14
CA TYR A 153 -2.31 -3.95 -3.41
C TYR A 153 -1.89 -3.47 -2.01
N LEU A 154 -1.12 -4.27 -1.28
CA LEU A 154 -0.62 -3.91 0.04
C LEU A 154 0.27 -2.66 -0.02
N VAL A 155 1.25 -2.63 -0.94
CA VAL A 155 2.13 -1.48 -1.13
C VAL A 155 1.33 -0.23 -1.51
N ARG A 156 0.38 -0.35 -2.44
CA ARG A 156 -0.48 0.77 -2.86
C ARG A 156 -1.32 1.31 -1.70
N SER A 157 -1.93 0.42 -0.91
CA SER A 157 -2.71 0.81 0.28
C SER A 157 -1.84 1.49 1.34
N TYR A 158 -0.61 1.02 1.52
CA TYR A 158 0.36 1.61 2.44
C TYR A 158 0.79 3.02 2.01
N ARG A 159 1.07 3.24 0.71
CA ARG A 159 1.38 4.57 0.17
C ARG A 159 0.23 5.56 0.38
N LEU A 160 -1.02 5.11 0.24
CA LEU A 160 -2.20 5.95 0.52
C LEU A 160 -2.33 6.29 2.01
N GLN A 161 -2.09 5.33 2.91
CA GLN A 161 -2.05 5.61 4.34
C GLN A 161 -0.94 6.59 4.71
N GLN A 162 0.23 6.50 4.06
CA GLN A 162 1.31 7.47 4.24
C GLN A 162 0.92 8.86 3.68
N ALA A 163 0.30 8.93 2.51
CA ALA A 163 -0.18 10.18 1.93
C ALA A 163 -1.22 10.87 2.85
N LEU A 164 -2.18 10.11 3.39
CA LEU A 164 -3.14 10.63 4.38
C LEU A 164 -2.48 11.06 5.68
N LYS A 165 -1.47 10.33 6.18
CA LYS A 165 -0.69 10.74 7.35
C LYS A 165 0.11 12.02 7.10
N ARG A 166 0.63 12.21 5.88
CA ARG A 166 1.36 13.42 5.48
C ARG A 166 0.43 14.62 5.32
N ALA A 167 -0.72 14.43 4.66
CA ALA A 167 -1.77 15.44 4.53
C ALA A 167 -2.37 15.83 5.90
N GLY A 168 -2.62 14.84 6.78
CA GLY A 168 -3.09 15.07 8.15
C GLY A 168 -2.02 15.61 9.09
N GLY A 169 -0.74 15.48 8.74
CA GLY A 169 0.41 16.01 9.49
C GLY A 169 0.67 17.50 9.28
N GLY A 170 0.01 18.13 8.31
CA GLY A 170 0.06 19.56 8.03
C GLY A 170 -1.04 20.39 8.70
N GLY A 171 -1.86 19.79 9.56
CA GLY A 171 -2.94 20.46 10.27
C GLY A 171 -4.31 20.00 9.81
N SER A 172 -4.93 19.12 10.59
CA SER A 172 -6.38 19.16 10.76
C SER A 172 -6.74 18.77 12.19
N PRO A 173 -7.64 19.52 12.85
CA PRO A 173 -8.01 19.30 14.24
C PRO A 173 -8.63 17.92 14.38
N ARG A 174 -8.20 17.18 15.40
CA ARG A 174 -8.93 16.02 15.90
C ARG A 174 -10.42 16.38 16.06
N PRO A 175 -11.36 15.47 15.74
CA PRO A 175 -12.71 15.61 16.25
C PRO A 175 -12.62 15.49 17.78
N ASP A 176 -12.84 16.61 18.46
CA ASP A 176 -12.91 16.68 19.92
C ASP A 176 -14.08 15.81 20.40
N ARG A 177 -13.74 14.55 20.67
CA ARG A 177 -14.55 13.65 21.49
C ARG A 177 -14.21 13.97 22.95
N GLY A 178 -14.61 15.14 23.41
CA GLY A 178 -14.32 15.65 24.74
C GLY A 178 -15.37 16.66 25.17
N GLY A 179 -16.17 16.28 26.16
CA GLY A 179 -17.32 17.06 26.59
C GLY A 179 -16.98 18.45 27.13
N ASN A 180 -17.89 19.36 26.85
CA ASN A 180 -18.40 20.34 27.80
C ASN A 180 -17.36 21.25 28.48
N ARG A 181 -17.03 22.39 27.86
CA ARG A 181 -16.70 23.64 28.55
C ARG A 181 -17.02 24.85 27.67
N SER A 182 -18.10 25.51 28.04
CA SER A 182 -18.48 26.88 27.65
C SER A 182 -17.35 27.89 27.93
N SER A 183 -17.07 28.81 26.99
CA SER A 183 -17.21 30.26 27.21
C SER A 183 -16.58 31.10 26.09
N ASN A 184 -17.37 32.06 25.60
CA ASN A 184 -17.02 33.40 25.10
C ASN A 184 -15.72 33.64 24.31
N GLY A 185 -15.89 34.06 23.05
CA GLY A 185 -14.83 34.71 22.28
C GLY A 185 -15.25 35.19 20.90
N ALA A 186 -16.22 36.11 20.83
CA ALA A 186 -16.60 36.78 19.59
C ALA A 186 -15.43 37.54 18.93
N ARG A 187 -15.24 37.39 17.62
CA ARG A 187 -14.61 38.41 16.77
C ARG A 187 -15.39 38.58 15.45
N PRO A 188 -15.80 39.81 15.08
CA PRO A 188 -16.64 40.10 13.93
C PRO A 188 -15.83 40.49 12.67
N ARG A 189 -16.41 40.27 11.47
CA ARG A 189 -16.23 41.01 10.19
C ARG A 189 -16.92 40.23 9.05
N SER A 190 -17.44 40.79 7.96
CA SER A 190 -17.55 42.16 7.44
C SER A 190 -18.83 42.20 6.58
N ASN A 191 -19.64 43.23 6.77
CA ASN A 191 -20.97 43.39 6.20
C ASN A 191 -20.87 43.85 4.72
N LYS A 192 -21.31 43.02 3.75
CA LYS A 192 -21.43 43.46 2.35
C LYS A 192 -22.78 44.17 2.16
N ARG A 193 -22.79 45.47 2.44
CA ARG A 193 -23.87 46.38 2.04
C ARG A 193 -23.87 46.55 0.52
N TYR A 194 -25.07 46.36 -0.03
CA TYR A 194 -25.53 46.67 -1.37
C TYR A 194 -25.26 48.14 -1.75
N THR A 195 -24.79 48.38 -2.97
CA THR A 195 -24.97 49.66 -3.68
C THR A 195 -25.50 49.37 -5.09
N PRO A 196 -26.62 50.00 -5.52
CA PRO A 196 -27.23 49.79 -6.84
C PRO A 196 -26.51 50.55 -7.98
N PRO A 197 -26.78 50.19 -9.26
CA PRO A 197 -26.02 50.61 -10.44
C PRO A 197 -26.35 52.04 -10.91
N THR A 198 -25.40 52.63 -11.63
CA THR A 198 -25.48 53.92 -12.34
C THR A 198 -26.49 53.92 -13.46
#